data_AF-A0A2E4JUK7-F1
#
_entry.id   AF-A0A2E4JUK7-F1
#
_cell.length_a   1.000
_cell.length_b   1.000
_cell.length_c   1.000
_cell.angle_alpha   90.00
_cell.angle_beta   90.00
_cell.angle_gamma   90.00
#
_symmetry.space_group_name_H-M   'P 1'
#
loop_
_entity.id
_entity.type
_entity.pdbx_description
1 polymer ?
#
loop_
_entity_poly.entity_id
_entity_poly.type
_entity_poly.pdbx_seq_one_letter_code
_entity_poly.pdbx_strand_id
1 'polypeptide(L)' 'MGVARAMLFGTLAIIPGMLLALAGHLLTGSPDDWSNLGWLSCYLPFFGCVGIGVYIGFRDDGVTSIEEA' A
#
# COMPACT_ATOMS: atom_id res chain seq x y z
N MET A 1 -19.71 -10.97 -5.15
CA MET A 1 -18.27 -11.25 -5.29
C MET A 1 -17.52 -10.23 -4.44
N GLY A 2 -16.30 -10.51 -3.93
CA GLY A 2 -15.39 -9.40 -3.59
C GLY A 2 -14.58 -9.47 -2.29
N VAL A 3 -15.01 -10.09 -1.20
CA VAL A 3 -14.24 -10.00 0.08
C VAL A 3 -12.93 -10.79 0.02
N ALA A 4 -12.97 -12.03 -0.47
CA ALA A 4 -11.76 -12.85 -0.60
C ALA A 4 -10.75 -12.23 -1.59
N ARG A 5 -11.24 -11.67 -2.71
CA ARG A 5 -10.42 -10.96 -3.70
C ARG A 5 -9.82 -9.68 -3.11
N ALA A 6 -10.60 -8.88 -2.40
CA ALA A 6 -10.11 -7.69 -1.68
C ALA A 6 -9.03 -8.04 -0.65
N MET A 7 -9.17 -9.17 0.05
CA MET A 7 -8.15 -9.64 1.00
C MET A 7 -6.84 -10.05 0.29
N LEU A 8 -6.93 -10.72 -0.85
CA LEU A 8 -5.77 -11.11 -1.66
C LEU A 8 -5.03 -9.88 -2.21
N PHE A 9 -5.74 -8.95 -2.86
CA PHE A 9 -5.13 -7.74 -3.41
C PHE A 9 -4.62 -6.79 -2.32
N GLY A 10 -5.32 -6.68 -1.19
CA GLY A 10 -4.86 -5.93 -0.03
C GLY A 10 -3.56 -6.50 0.56
N THR A 11 -3.45 -7.83 0.65
CA THR A 11 -2.26 -8.51 1.15
C THR A 11 -1.08 -8.40 0.18
N LEU A 12 -1.32 -8.55 -1.13
CA LEU A 12 -0.29 -8.33 -2.15
C LEU A 12 0.22 -6.88 -2.17
N ALA A 13 -0.67 -5.91 -1.91
CA ALA A 13 -0.32 -4.50 -1.85
C ALA A 13 0.53 -4.11 -0.62
N ILE A 14 0.70 -4.99 0.37
CA ILE A 14 1.61 -4.78 1.51
C ILE A 14 3.05 -4.64 1.02
N ILE A 15 3.47 -5.43 0.03
CA ILE A 15 4.85 -5.42 -0.47
C ILE A 15 5.25 -4.04 -1.03
N PRO A 16 4.52 -3.45 -2.00
CA PRO A 16 4.83 -2.10 -2.45
C PRO A 16 4.61 -1.06 -1.33
N GLY A 17 3.58 -1.20 -0.49
CA GLY A 17 3.35 -0.28 0.63
C GLY A 17 4.52 -0.24 1.63
N MET A 18 5.12 -1.39 1.92
CA MET A 18 6.28 -1.51 2.80
C MET A 18 7.52 -0.87 2.19
N LEU A 19 7.75 -1.04 0.89
CA LEU A 19 8.86 -0.40 0.18
C LEU A 19 8.72 1.13 0.17
N LEU A 20 7.52 1.66 -0.07
CA LEU A 20 7.29 3.11 -0.02
C LEU A 20 7.42 3.67 1.41
N ALA A 21 6.96 2.95 2.42
CA ALA A 21 7.15 3.35 3.82
C ALA A 21 8.64 3.38 4.20
N LEU A 22 9.41 2.41 3.73
CA LEU A 22 10.87 2.40 3.91
C LEU A 22 11.52 3.59 3.20
N ALA A 23 11.10 3.90 1.96
CA ALA A 23 11.59 5.08 1.25
C ALA A 23 11.26 6.38 1.99
N GLY A 24 10.05 6.51 2.53
CA GLY A 24 9.65 7.64 3.37
C GLY A 24 10.51 7.77 4.63
N HIS A 25 10.83 6.65 5.27
CA HIS A 25 11.72 6.62 6.42
C HIS A 25 13.16 7.04 6.06
N LEU A 26 13.71 6.51 4.96
CA LEU A 26 15.05 6.87 4.47
C LEU A 26 15.17 8.36 4.13
N LEU A 27 14.13 8.97 3.57
CA LEU A 27 14.07 10.41 3.30
C LEU A 27 13.97 11.25 4.58
N THR A 28 13.36 10.71 5.64
CA THR A 28 13.19 11.41 6.91
C THR A 28 14.47 11.37 7.76
N GLY A 29 15.38 10.44 7.50
CA GLY A 29 16.74 10.46 8.04
C GLY A 29 16.89 10.07 9.51
N SER A 30 15.90 9.37 10.10
CA SER A 30 15.88 8.94 11.51
C SER A 30 16.05 10.10 12.52
N PRO A 31 15.08 11.04 12.58
CA PRO A 31 15.13 12.15 13.52
C PRO A 31 14.99 11.67 14.98
N ASP A 32 15.65 12.36 15.91
CA ASP A 32 15.57 12.06 17.36
C ASP A 32 14.14 12.15 17.91
N ASP A 33 13.32 13.04 17.33
CA ASP A 33 11.89 13.17 17.64
C ASP A 33 11.04 12.71 16.46
N TRP A 34 10.13 11.77 16.73
CA TRP A 34 9.20 11.27 15.71
C TRP A 34 8.06 12.28 15.49
N SER A 35 8.32 13.24 14.60
CA SER A 35 7.37 14.28 14.24
C SER A 35 6.15 13.72 13.49
N ASN A 36 5.02 14.46 13.53
CA ASN A 36 3.81 14.12 12.76
C ASN A 36 4.10 13.89 11.26
N LEU A 37 5.10 14.59 10.72
CA LEU A 37 5.54 14.41 9.34
C LEU A 37 6.20 13.05 9.11
N GLY A 38 6.99 12.57 10.08
CA GLY A 38 7.58 11.22 10.08
C GLY A 38 6.56 10.11 10.28
N TRP A 39 5.41 10.40 10.90
CA TRP A 39 4.29 9.46 10.96
C TRP A 39 3.60 9.37 9.60
N LEU A 40 3.33 10.52 8.98
CA LEU A 40 2.74 10.62 7.64
C LEU A 40 3.59 9.94 6.55
N SER A 41 4.91 10.11 6.59
CA SER A 41 5.80 9.55 5.57
C SER A 41 5.83 8.01 5.57
N CYS A 42 5.51 7.35 6.69
CA CYS A 42 5.52 5.90 6.81
C CYS A 42 4.10 5.30 6.69
N TYR A 43 3.12 5.89 7.38
CA TYR A 43 1.77 5.33 7.46
C TYR A 43 0.95 5.60 6.20
N LEU A 44 1.06 6.79 5.62
CA LEU A 44 0.28 7.16 4.44
C LEU A 44 0.59 6.25 3.23
N PRO A 45 1.86 6.01 2.84
CA PRO A 45 2.15 5.09 1.74
C PRO A 45 1.75 3.64 2.05
N PHE A 46 2.00 3.15 3.27
CA PHE A 46 1.66 1.77 3.63
C PHE A 46 0.16 1.51 3.58
N PHE A 47 -0.62 2.29 4.35
CA PHE A 47 -2.08 2.14 4.40
C PHE A 47 -2.76 2.60 3.12
N GLY A 48 -2.16 3.54 2.39
CA GLY A 48 -2.61 3.95 1.06
C GLY A 48 -2.55 2.79 0.06
N CYS A 49 -1.41 2.10 -0.05
CA CYS A 49 -1.28 0.93 -0.92
C CYS A 49 -2.25 -0.19 -0.54
N VAL A 50 -2.36 -0.52 0.75
CA VAL A 50 -3.30 -1.55 1.23
C VAL A 50 -4.75 -1.17 0.91
N GLY A 51 -5.14 0.09 1.17
CA GLY A 51 -6.48 0.59 0.88
C GLY A 51 -6.81 0.56 -0.61
N ILE A 52 -5.86 0.91 -1.47
CA ILE A 52 -6.00 0.82 -2.94
C ILE A 52 -6.14 -0.64 -3.38
N GLY A 53 -5.33 -1.56 -2.84
CA GLY A 53 -5.42 -2.99 -3.15
C GLY A 53 -6.77 -3.59 -2.77
N VAL A 54 -7.26 -3.26 -1.57
CA VAL A 54 -8.59 -3.64 -1.09
C VAL A 54 -9.69 -3.06 -1.99
N TYR A 55 -9.58 -1.78 -2.36
CA TYR A 55 -10.53 -1.10 -3.24
C TYR A 55 -10.59 -1.70 -4.63
N ILE A 56 -9.44 -2.03 -5.23
CA ILE A 56 -9.36 -2.73 -6.53
C ILE A 56 -9.99 -4.11 -6.42
N GLY A 57 -9.73 -4.86 -5.35
CA GLY A 57 -10.34 -6.18 -5.17
C GLY A 57 -11.84 -6.16 -4.91
N PHE A 58 -12.40 -5.01 -4.46
CA PHE A 58 -13.84 -4.78 -4.38
C PHE A 58 -14.46 -4.30 -5.70
N ARG A 59 -13.67 -3.77 -6.65
CA ARG A 59 -14.18 -3.41 -7.98
C ARG A 59 -14.33 -4.66 -8.85
N ASP A 60 -15.50 -4.83 -9.44
CA ASP A 60 -15.88 -6.01 -10.23
C ASP A 60 -15.37 -5.97 -11.68
N ASP A 61 -14.67 -4.90 -12.08
CA ASP A 61 -14.35 -4.63 -13.48
C ASP A 61 -12.86 -4.86 -13.81
N GLY A 62 -12.53 -6.03 -14.40
CA GLY A 62 -11.56 -6.10 -15.50
C GLY A 62 -10.05 -6.31 -15.25
N VAL A 63 -9.54 -6.49 -14.03
CA VAL A 63 -8.10 -6.82 -13.84
C VAL A 63 -7.87 -8.34 -13.98
N THR A 64 -8.01 -8.85 -15.20
CA THR A 64 -7.61 -10.21 -15.62
C THR A 64 -6.70 -10.14 -16.85
N SER A 65 -5.93 -9.06 -17.02
CA SER A 65 -5.19 -8.79 -18.27
C SER A 65 -3.77 -8.23 -18.08
N ILE A 66 -3.13 -8.38 -16.92
CA ILE A 66 -1.70 -8.01 -16.73
C ILE A 66 -0.83 -9.25 -16.49
N GLU A 67 -1.21 -10.38 -17.10
CA GLU A 67 -0.38 -11.58 -17.16
C GLU A 67 -0.52 -12.19 -18.55
N GLU A 68 -0.29 -11.40 -19.60
CA GLU A 68 0.01 -11.88 -20.96
C GLU A 68 0.43 -10.67 -21.82
N ALA A 69 1.70 -10.27 -21.73
CA ALA A 69 2.41 -9.48 -22.75
C ALA A 69 3.92 -9.65 -22.57
#